data_AF-A0A0F9PSU5-F1
#
_entry.id   AF-A0A0F9PSU5-F1
#
_cell.length_a   1.000
_cell.length_b   1.000
_cell.length_c   1.000
_cell.angle_alpha   90.00
_cell.angle_beta   90.00
_cell.angle_gamma   90.00
#
_symmetry.space_group_name_H-M   'P 1'
#
loop_
_entity.id
_entity.type
_entity.pdbx_description
1 polymer ?
#
loop_
_entity_poly.entity_id
_entity_poly.type
_entity_poly.pdbx_seq_one_letter_code
_entity_poly.pdbx_strand_id
1 'polypeptide(L)'
;MDYWRECIESAFDEAGIVATPEQVCSVVDYVSGGHENYGMAFGHDAIPNPIQSELDTTKAALKAEREKVHCQRCNGRGRIFIQGPSH
;
A
#
# COMPACT_ATOMS: atom_id res chain seq x y z
N MET A 1 7.46 -16.85 -0.35
CA MET A 1 7.55 -17.01 -1.81
C MET A 1 7.16 -18.41 -2.27
N ASP A 2 6.29 -19.09 -1.51
CA ASP A 2 5.89 -20.47 -1.82
C ASP A 2 4.65 -20.55 -2.72
N TYR A 3 3.80 -19.51 -2.69
CA TYR A 3 2.60 -19.43 -3.53
C TYR A 3 2.90 -19.60 -5.02
N TRP A 4 3.87 -18.87 -5.56
CA TRP A 4 4.25 -18.97 -6.97
C TRP A 4 4.81 -20.34 -7.32
N ARG A 5 5.53 -20.99 -6.40
CA ARG A 5 6.02 -22.36 -6.61
C ARG A 5 4.87 -23.34 -6.75
N GLU A 6 3.90 -23.32 -5.83
CA GLU A 6 2.73 -24.19 -5.90
C GLU A 6 1.92 -23.98 -7.19
N CYS A 7 1.75 -22.72 -7.62
CA CYS A 7 1.07 -22.41 -8.87
C CYS A 7 1.81 -22.95 -10.09
N ILE A 8 3.14 -22.79 -10.15
CA ILE A 8 3.94 -23.26 -11.29
C ILE A 8 4.01 -24.78 -11.32
N GLU A 9 4.19 -25.44 -10.18
CA GLU A 9 4.21 -26.91 -10.09
C GLU A 9 2.86 -27.51 -10.51
N SER A 10 1.75 -26.93 -10.04
CA SER A 10 0.40 -27.36 -10.45
C SER A 10 0.17 -27.16 -11.95
N ALA A 11 0.56 -26.00 -12.49
CA ALA A 11 0.42 -25.71 -13.92
C ALA A 11 1.28 -26.65 -14.78
N PHE A 12 2.48 -27.00 -14.32
CA PHE A 12 3.35 -27.94 -15.02
C PHE A 12 2.76 -29.36 -15.01
N ASP A 13 2.23 -29.81 -13.88
CA ASP A 13 1.55 -31.09 -13.77
C ASP A 13 0.34 -31.16 -14.71
N GLU A 14 -0.55 -30.16 -14.67
CA GLU A 14 -1.74 -30.08 -15.54
C GLU A 14 -1.38 -30.00 -17.03
N ALA A 15 -0.29 -29.31 -17.38
CA ALA A 15 0.20 -29.19 -18.74
C ALA A 15 1.03 -30.40 -19.22
N GLY A 16 1.34 -31.35 -18.34
CA GLY A 16 2.21 -32.49 -18.64
C GLY A 16 3.68 -32.10 -18.90
N ILE A 17 4.14 -31.00 -18.29
CA ILE A 17 5.49 -30.49 -18.41
C ILE A 17 6.34 -31.06 -17.28
N VAL A 18 7.37 -31.81 -17.63
CA VAL A 18 8.39 -32.27 -16.67
C VAL A 18 9.57 -31.32 -16.71
N ALA A 19 9.88 -30.70 -15.58
CA ALA A 19 10.99 -29.78 -15.42
C ALA A 19 11.86 -30.18 -14.22
N THR A 20 13.15 -29.85 -14.26
CA THR A 20 14.02 -30.06 -13.09
C THR A 20 13.69 -29.03 -12.00
N PRO A 21 14.05 -29.30 -10.73
CA PRO A 21 13.86 -28.35 -9.65
C PRO A 21 14.45 -26.96 -9.93
N GLU A 22 15.63 -26.91 -10.59
CA GLU A 22 16.31 -25.66 -10.96
C GLU A 22 15.53 -24.88 -12.03
N GLN A 23 14.91 -25.58 -12.98
CA GLN A 23 14.06 -24.96 -14.01
C GLN A 23 12.77 -24.41 -13.39
N VAL A 24 12.15 -25.16 -12.48
CA VAL A 24 10.97 -24.69 -11.72
C VAL A 24 11.32 -23.44 -10.92
N CYS A 25 12.43 -23.45 -10.18
CA CYS A 25 12.91 -22.27 -9.43
C CYS A 25 13.10 -21.06 -10.35
N SER A 26 13.74 -21.25 -11.51
CA SER A 26 13.99 -20.16 -12.46
C SER A 26 12.68 -19.54 -12.97
N VAL A 27 11.67 -20.36 -13.27
CA VAL A 27 10.36 -19.88 -13.73
C VAL A 27 9.62 -19.15 -12.62
N VAL A 28 9.66 -19.66 -11.39
CA VAL A 28 9.08 -19.00 -10.21
C VAL A 28 9.68 -17.60 -10.00
N ASP A 29 11.00 -17.48 -10.10
CA ASP A 29 11.70 -16.20 -9.96
C ASP A 29 11.28 -15.20 -11.05
N TYR A 30 11.16 -15.66 -12.30
CA TYR A 30 10.70 -14.81 -13.40
C TYR A 30 9.25 -14.36 -13.24
N VAL A 31 8.36 -15.24 -12.79
CA VAL A 31 6.94 -14.90 -12.57
C VAL A 31 6.81 -13.90 -11.41
N SER A 32 7.54 -14.11 -10.31
CA SER A 32 7.54 -13.19 -9.17
C SER A 32 8.03 -11.80 -9.59
N GLY A 33 9.16 -11.73 -10.31
CA GLY A 33 9.67 -10.45 -10.82
C GLY A 33 8.74 -9.81 -11.87
N GLY A 34 8.09 -10.62 -12.71
CA GLY A 34 7.06 -10.16 -13.65
C GLY A 34 5.86 -9.53 -12.95
N HIS A 35 5.39 -10.14 -11.85
CA HIS A 35 4.30 -9.62 -11.03
C HIS A 35 4.67 -8.27 -10.38
N GLU A 36 5.88 -8.12 -9.84
CA GLU A 36 6.36 -6.84 -9.31
C GLU A 36 6.41 -5.77 -10.39
N ASN A 37 6.95 -6.09 -11.57
CA ASN A 37 6.98 -5.17 -12.71
C ASN A 37 5.57 -4.78 -13.18
N TYR A 38 4.63 -5.73 -13.18
CA TYR A 38 3.22 -5.46 -13.46
C TYR A 38 2.62 -4.48 -12.44
N GLY A 39 2.85 -4.69 -11.15
CA GLY A 39 2.40 -3.80 -10.08
C GLY A 39 2.91 -2.36 -10.25
N MET A 40 4.17 -2.20 -10.66
CA MET A 40 4.75 -0.90 -11.00
C MET A 40 4.15 -0.29 -12.28
N ALA A 41 4.02 -1.07 -13.36
CA ALA A 41 3.56 -0.57 -14.66
C ALA A 41 2.09 -0.14 -14.66
N PHE A 42 1.24 -0.86 -13.92
CA PHE A 42 -0.20 -0.60 -13.87
C PHE A 42 -0.63 0.18 -12.61
N GLY A 43 0.34 0.70 -11.86
CA GLY A 43 0.11 1.65 -10.78
C GLY A 43 -0.51 1.06 -9.52
N HIS A 44 -0.59 -0.27 -9.38
CA HIS A 44 -1.02 -0.88 -8.12
C HIS A 44 -0.04 -0.55 -6.97
N ASP A 45 1.25 -0.45 -7.29
CA ASP A 45 2.30 -0.10 -6.32
C ASP A 45 2.73 1.39 -6.41
N ALA A 46 2.37 2.08 -7.50
CA ALA A 46 2.76 3.48 -7.73
C ALA A 46 1.65 4.50 -7.41
N ILE A 47 0.38 4.08 -7.42
CA ILE A 47 -0.76 4.94 -7.07
C ILE A 47 -1.24 4.50 -5.68
N PRO A 48 -1.03 5.31 -4.62
CA PRO A 48 -1.48 4.95 -3.30
C PRO A 48 -2.98 4.68 -3.33
N ASN A 49 -3.40 3.57 -2.70
CA ASN A 49 -4.79 3.16 -2.66
C ASN A 49 -5.65 4.35 -2.20
N PRO A 50 -6.63 4.82 -3.00
CA PRO A 50 -7.40 6.02 -2.69
C PRO A 50 -8.05 5.96 -1.30
N ILE A 51 -8.52 4.78 -0.89
CA ILE A 51 -9.12 4.55 0.43
C ILE A 51 -8.09 4.70 1.55
N GLN A 52 -6.86 4.18 1.36
CA GLN A 52 -5.80 4.37 2.36
C GLN A 52 -5.37 5.83 2.44
N SER A 53 -5.25 6.52 1.31
CA SER A 53 -4.92 7.94 1.28
C SER A 53 -5.96 8.80 2.01
N GLU A 54 -7.25 8.51 1.79
CA GLU A 54 -8.35 9.14 2.54
C GLU A 54 -8.33 8.80 4.03
N LEU A 55 -8.06 7.54 4.38
CA LEU A 55 -7.95 7.11 5.79
C LEU A 55 -6.81 7.83 6.51
N ASP A 56 -5.64 7.94 5.89
CA ASP A 56 -4.49 8.61 6.48
C ASP A 56 -4.74 10.10 6.65
N THR A 57 -5.36 10.73 5.65
CA THR A 57 -5.80 12.13 5.73
C THR A 57 -6.79 12.33 6.88
N THR A 58 -7.78 11.44 7.00
CA THR A 58 -8.81 11.51 8.05
C THR A 58 -8.23 11.28 9.44
N LYS A 59 -7.30 10.32 9.59
CA LYS A 59 -6.59 10.06 10.85
C LYS A 59 -5.76 11.27 11.28
N ALA A 60 -5.05 11.91 10.34
CA ALA A 60 -4.27 13.11 10.62
C ALA A 60 -5.18 14.26 11.10
N ALA A 61 -6.32 14.49 10.42
CA ALA A 61 -7.29 15.50 10.84
C ALA A 61 -7.87 15.20 12.23
N LEU A 62 -8.27 13.95 12.51
CA LEU A 62 -8.77 13.56 13.82
C LEU A 62 -7.75 13.75 14.94
N LYS A 63 -6.48 13.40 14.68
CA LYS A 63 -5.39 13.64 15.62
C LYS A 63 -5.23 15.14 15.90
N ALA A 64 -5.21 15.96 14.86
CA ALA A 64 -5.13 17.41 15.01
C ALA A 64 -6.31 17.98 15.82
N GLU A 65 -7.55 17.52 15.59
CA GLU A 65 -8.71 17.91 16.40
C GLU A 65 -8.57 17.51 17.87
N ARG A 66 -8.09 16.30 18.16
CA ARG A 66 -7.87 15.81 19.53
C ARG A 66 -6.79 16.58 20.28
N GLU A 67 -5.77 17.06 19.56
CA GLU A 67 -4.66 17.83 20.13
C GLU A 67 -5.03 19.31 20.35
N LYS A 68 -6.18 19.79 19.84
CA LYS A 68 -6.64 21.15 20.12
C LYS A 68 -6.93 21.32 21.60
N VAL A 69 -6.32 22.36 22.18
CA VAL A 69 -6.61 22.76 23.56
C VAL A 69 -8.03 23.31 23.64
N HIS A 70 -8.85 22.67 24.48
CA HIS A 70 -10.21 23.12 24.73
C HIS A 70 -10.21 24.46 25.49
N CYS A 71 -10.67 25.51 24.84
CA CYS A 71 -10.81 26.83 25.48
C CYS A 71 -12.08 26.87 26.34
N GLN A 72 -11.92 26.80 27.66
CA GLN A 72 -13.02 26.84 28.64
C GLN A 72 -13.83 28.15 28.60
N ARG A 73 -13.23 29.25 28.11
CA ARG A 73 -13.89 30.57 28.05
C ARG A 73 -14.89 30.69 26.90
N CYS A 74 -14.60 30.10 25.75
CA CYS A 74 -15.51 30.10 24.59
C CYS A 74 -16.17 28.73 24.35
N ASN A 75 -15.84 27.72 25.16
CA ASN A 75 -16.26 26.33 25.03
C ASN A 75 -16.05 25.80 23.59
N GLY A 76 -14.88 26.08 23.00
CA GLY A 76 -14.54 25.67 21.64
C GLY A 76 -15.21 26.43 20.49
N ARG A 77 -16.02 27.47 20.76
CA ARG A 77 -16.68 28.29 19.71
C ARG A 77 -15.84 29.46 19.18
N GLY A 78 -14.62 29.61 19.67
CA GLY A 78 -13.69 30.68 19.25
C GLY A 78 -13.14 30.45 17.84
N ARG A 79 -12.74 31.53 17.16
CA ARG A 79 -11.99 31.43 15.89
C ARG A 79 -10.51 31.20 16.20
N ILE A 80 -9.90 30.25 15.52
CA ILE A 80 -8.45 30.04 15.56
C ILE A 80 -7.80 31.16 14.73
N PHE A 81 -6.88 31.92 15.33
CA PHE A 81 -6.10 32.94 14.63
C PHE A 81 -4.66 32.45 14.53
N ILE A 82 -4.26 32.01 13.33
CA ILE A 82 -2.88 31.60 13.05
C ILE A 82 -2.20 32.79 12.38
N GLN A 83 -1.36 33.52 13.11
CA GLN A 83 -0.46 34.50 12.49
C GLN A 83 0.63 33.71 11.76
N GLY A 84 0.61 33.75 10.42
CA GLY A 84 1.68 33.20 9.58
C GLY A 84 3.02 33.92 9.81
N PRO A 85 4.14 33.37 9.30
CA PRO A 85 5.47 33.91 9.59
C PRO A 85 5.55 35.35 9.07
N SER A 86 5.91 36.27 9.95
CA SER A 86 6.32 37.63 9.58
C SER A 86 7.55 37.52 8.68
N HIS A 87 7.39 37.92 7.42
CA HIS A 87 8.47 38.10 6.46
C HIS A 87 9.55 39.05 6.97
#